data_AF-A0A3B9M3E2-F1
#
_entry.id   AF-A0A3B9M3E2-F1
#
_cell.length_a   1.000
_cell.length_b   1.000
_cell.length_c   1.000
_cell.angle_alpha   90.00
_cell.angle_beta   90.00
_cell.angle_gamma   90.00
#
_symmetry.space_group_name_H-M   'P 1'
#
loop_
_entity.id
_entity.type
_entity.pdbx_description
1 polymer ?
#
loop_
_entity_poly.entity_id
_entity_poly.type
_entity_poly.pdbx_seq_one_letter_code
_entity_poly.pdbx_strand_id
1 'polypeptide(L)'
;MNERMKILVGDKIVDPALEMLRAEADVDVRIGIEQSELEEIIENYDALIVRSKPLVTEEVLKRGKRLKVVGRAGNGVDNINLEAATHQGVVVVNTPDSNSFSAGEQTIALMLASARNLPQAHIVVKDGGWGRSRFMGSELYGKTVGIVGLGRIGSFVATRLKAFNMRVICLLYTS
;
A
#
# COMPACT_ATOMS: atom_id res chain seq x y z
N MET A 1 -16.07 35.83 2.84
CA MET A 1 -16.32 34.38 2.88
C MET A 1 -15.03 33.71 2.44
N ASN A 2 -14.33 32.99 3.32
CA ASN A 2 -13.16 32.23 2.88
C ASN A 2 -13.63 31.14 1.91
N GLU A 3 -13.05 31.13 0.71
CA GLU A 3 -13.32 30.11 -0.29
C GLU A 3 -12.92 28.74 0.31
N ARG A 4 -13.86 27.79 0.34
CA ARG A 4 -13.60 26.46 0.89
C ARG A 4 -12.68 25.72 -0.07
N MET A 5 -11.63 25.06 0.44
CA MET A 5 -10.70 24.31 -0.40
C MET A 5 -11.45 23.24 -1.20
N LYS A 6 -11.05 23.02 -2.45
CA LYS A 6 -11.64 21.99 -3.31
C LYS A 6 -10.71 20.79 -3.43
N ILE A 7 -11.22 19.60 -3.12
CA ILE A 7 -10.46 18.34 -3.06
C ILE A 7 -11.00 17.39 -4.12
N LEU A 8 -10.13 16.90 -5.00
CA LEU A 8 -10.45 15.80 -5.91
C LEU A 8 -10.04 14.47 -5.29
N VAL A 9 -10.96 13.52 -5.22
CA VAL A 9 -10.70 12.13 -4.84
C VAL A 9 -10.80 11.25 -6.08
N GLY A 10 -9.64 10.86 -6.63
CA GLY A 10 -9.54 10.11 -7.89
C GLY A 10 -9.61 8.59 -7.75
N ASP A 11 -9.51 8.07 -6.53
CA ASP A 11 -9.53 6.63 -6.23
C ASP A 11 -10.30 6.35 -4.93
N LYS A 12 -10.67 5.09 -4.71
CA LYS A 12 -11.46 4.68 -3.56
C LYS A 12 -10.66 4.84 -2.27
N ILE A 13 -11.20 5.62 -1.35
CA ILE A 13 -10.81 5.69 0.06
C ILE A 13 -11.96 5.20 0.95
N VAL A 14 -11.69 5.00 2.25
CA VAL A 14 -12.72 4.54 3.20
C VAL A 14 -13.73 5.64 3.52
N ASP A 15 -14.99 5.28 3.72
CA ASP A 15 -16.09 6.24 3.93
C ASP A 15 -15.85 7.21 5.10
N PRO A 16 -15.32 6.79 6.27
CA PRO A 16 -15.02 7.72 7.36
C PRO A 16 -14.02 8.82 6.95
N ALA A 17 -13.07 8.51 6.06
CA ALA A 17 -12.13 9.52 5.57
C ALA A 17 -12.82 10.52 4.64
N LEU A 18 -13.77 10.09 3.81
CA LEU A 18 -14.59 10.98 2.98
C LEU A 18 -15.45 11.91 3.83
N GLU A 19 -16.04 11.40 4.90
CA GLU A 19 -16.85 12.19 5.85
C GLU A 19 -16.00 13.29 6.52
N MET A 20 -14.80 12.93 7.00
CA MET A 20 -13.85 13.89 7.56
C MET A 20 -13.46 14.98 6.57
N LEU A 21 -13.21 14.63 5.30
CA LEU A 21 -12.86 15.62 4.27
C LEU A 21 -14.04 16.55 3.96
N ARG A 22 -15.27 16.01 3.83
CA ARG A 22 -16.49 16.78 3.55
C ARG A 22 -16.87 17.74 4.68
N ALA A 23 -16.46 17.43 5.91
CA ALA A 23 -16.63 18.31 7.06
C ALA A 23 -15.81 19.61 6.94
N GLU A 24 -14.69 19.60 6.21
CA GLU A 24 -13.75 20.73 6.14
C GLU A 24 -13.69 21.38 4.74
N ALA A 25 -13.93 20.62 3.67
CA ALA A 25 -13.69 21.03 2.29
C ALA A 25 -14.84 20.67 1.33
N ASP A 26 -14.80 21.24 0.12
CA ASP A 26 -15.64 20.79 -1.00
C ASP A 26 -14.96 19.57 -1.66
N VAL A 27 -15.62 18.41 -1.62
CA VAL A 27 -15.02 17.13 -2.04
C VAL A 27 -15.72 16.62 -3.28
N ASP A 28 -14.99 16.62 -4.39
CA ASP A 28 -15.39 15.99 -5.65
C ASP A 28 -14.82 14.56 -5.72
N VAL A 29 -15.69 13.57 -5.87
CA VAL A 29 -15.30 12.16 -5.88
C VAL A 29 -15.49 11.61 -7.30
N ARG A 30 -14.37 11.39 -8.01
CA ARG A 30 -14.32 10.82 -9.36
C ARG A 30 -13.45 9.58 -9.38
N ILE A 31 -13.99 8.50 -8.81
CA ILE A 31 -13.28 7.23 -8.74
C ILE A 31 -13.06 6.69 -10.15
N GLY A 32 -11.80 6.38 -10.47
CA GLY A 32 -11.44 5.85 -11.78
C GLY A 32 -11.42 6.92 -12.88
N ILE A 33 -11.27 8.19 -12.51
CA ILE A 33 -11.02 9.28 -13.46
C ILE A 33 -9.88 8.91 -14.42
N GLU A 34 -10.14 9.08 -15.71
CA GLU A 34 -9.14 8.83 -16.75
C GLU A 34 -8.05 9.88 -16.70
N GLN A 35 -6.84 9.51 -17.11
CA GLN A 35 -5.66 10.38 -17.01
C GLN A 35 -5.86 11.71 -17.75
N SER A 36 -6.44 11.66 -18.96
CA SER A 36 -6.70 12.85 -19.76
C SER A 36 -7.73 13.78 -19.10
N GLU A 37 -8.79 13.21 -18.51
CA GLU A 37 -9.80 13.99 -17.81
C GLU A 37 -9.21 14.67 -16.56
N LEU A 38 -8.34 13.96 -15.82
CA LEU A 38 -7.62 14.55 -14.69
C LEU A 38 -6.82 15.79 -15.13
N GLU A 39 -6.05 15.67 -16.21
CA GLU A 39 -5.24 16.77 -16.75
C GLU A 39 -6.07 17.96 -17.20
N GLU A 40 -7.33 17.78 -17.61
CA GLU A 40 -8.24 18.86 -17.98
C GLU A 40 -8.82 19.59 -16.76
N ILE A 41 -9.12 18.87 -15.69
CA ILE A 41 -9.86 19.45 -14.57
C ILE A 41 -8.98 19.86 -13.38
N ILE A 42 -7.74 19.36 -13.28
CA ILE A 42 -6.90 19.48 -12.07
C ILE A 42 -6.61 20.94 -11.66
N GLU A 43 -6.61 21.89 -12.61
CA GLU A 43 -6.40 23.31 -12.33
C GLU A 43 -7.43 23.91 -11.35
N ASN A 44 -8.59 23.26 -11.22
CA ASN A 44 -9.71 23.70 -10.38
C ASN A 44 -9.62 23.22 -8.92
N TYR A 45 -8.59 22.45 -8.55
CA TYR A 45 -8.51 21.80 -7.23
C TYR A 45 -7.31 22.27 -6.42
N ASP A 46 -7.50 22.39 -5.10
CA ASP A 46 -6.45 22.70 -4.13
C ASP A 46 -5.72 21.44 -3.64
N ALA A 47 -6.39 20.29 -3.68
CA ALA A 47 -5.82 19.02 -3.25
C ALA A 47 -6.28 17.86 -4.15
N LEU A 48 -5.41 16.86 -4.27
CA LEU A 48 -5.68 15.62 -5.00
C LEU A 48 -5.41 14.42 -4.11
N ILE A 49 -6.36 13.50 -4.01
CA ILE A 49 -6.22 12.23 -3.29
C ILE A 49 -6.23 11.08 -4.30
N VAL A 50 -5.17 10.26 -4.26
CA VAL A 50 -4.96 9.09 -5.13
C VAL A 50 -4.55 7.87 -4.32
N ARG A 51 -4.61 6.67 -4.92
CA ARG A 51 -4.08 5.44 -4.30
C ARG A 51 -3.10 4.70 -5.19
N SER A 52 -3.57 4.15 -6.31
CA SER A 52 -2.72 3.48 -7.29
C SER A 52 -2.85 4.10 -8.67
N LYS A 53 -4.04 4.60 -8.99
CA LYS A 53 -4.34 5.45 -10.14
C LYS A 53 -5.18 6.63 -9.64
N PRO A 54 -5.36 7.69 -10.45
CA PRO A 54 -4.57 8.06 -11.63
C PRO A 54 -3.08 8.31 -11.30
N LEU A 55 -2.24 8.48 -12.32
CA LEU A 55 -0.83 8.82 -12.15
C LEU A 55 -0.70 10.33 -11.95
N VAL A 56 0.10 10.74 -10.96
CA VAL A 56 0.40 12.15 -10.72
C VAL A 56 1.70 12.48 -11.46
N THR A 57 1.55 12.65 -12.77
CA THR A 57 2.64 12.96 -13.70
C THR A 57 3.09 14.41 -13.57
N GLU A 58 4.22 14.74 -14.19
CA GLU A 58 4.68 16.13 -14.30
C GLU A 58 3.64 17.04 -14.98
N GLU A 59 2.90 16.52 -15.97
CA GLU A 59 1.86 17.28 -16.67
C GLU A 59 0.69 17.63 -15.74
N VAL A 60 0.20 16.65 -14.95
CA VAL A 60 -0.84 16.90 -13.93
C VAL A 60 -0.40 17.99 -12.96
N LEU A 61 0.85 17.93 -12.49
CA LEU A 61 1.40 18.90 -11.54
C LEU A 61 1.58 20.29 -12.15
N LYS A 62 2.01 20.39 -13.42
CA LYS A 62 2.12 21.66 -14.15
C LYS A 62 0.76 22.32 -14.39
N ARG A 63 -0.26 21.52 -14.71
CA ARG A 63 -1.63 22.02 -14.93
C ARG A 63 -2.34 22.37 -13.63
N GLY A 64 -2.03 21.68 -12.54
CA GLY A 64 -2.56 21.92 -11.20
C GLY A 64 -2.05 23.21 -10.56
N LYS A 65 -2.27 24.37 -11.18
CA LYS A 65 -1.75 25.67 -10.71
C LYS A 65 -2.22 26.08 -9.31
N ARG A 66 -3.37 25.56 -8.87
CA ARG A 66 -3.94 25.74 -7.52
C ARG A 66 -3.57 24.62 -6.55
N LEU A 67 -2.97 23.54 -7.04
CA LEU A 67 -2.71 22.33 -6.28
C LEU A 67 -1.64 22.61 -5.22
N LYS A 68 -1.96 22.33 -3.95
CA LYS A 68 -1.07 22.53 -2.80
C LYS A 68 -0.57 21.22 -2.23
N VAL A 69 -1.38 20.17 -2.33
CA VAL A 69 -1.10 18.87 -1.73
C VAL A 69 -1.62 17.72 -2.57
N VAL A 70 -0.83 16.65 -2.63
CA VAL A 70 -1.22 15.34 -3.16
C VAL A 70 -1.16 14.34 -2.02
N GLY A 71 -2.31 13.77 -1.66
CA GLY A 71 -2.44 12.71 -0.67
C GLY A 71 -2.48 11.34 -1.31
N ARG A 72 -1.54 10.47 -0.94
CA ARG A 72 -1.51 9.07 -1.36
C ARG A 72 -2.06 8.17 -0.25
N ALA A 73 -3.18 7.51 -0.51
CA ALA A 73 -3.79 6.53 0.41
C ALA A 73 -3.05 5.17 0.38
N GLY A 74 -1.81 5.15 0.87
CA GLY A 74 -0.93 3.99 0.96
C GLY A 74 0.53 4.39 1.24
N ASN A 75 1.43 3.41 1.46
CA ASN A 75 2.83 3.68 1.82
C ASN A 75 3.71 4.19 0.66
N GLY A 76 3.85 3.41 -0.41
CA GLY A 76 4.64 3.81 -1.59
C GLY A 76 4.10 5.06 -2.29
N VAL A 77 4.94 5.78 -3.01
CA VAL A 77 4.56 6.99 -3.77
C VAL A 77 4.99 6.89 -5.22
N ASP A 78 5.15 5.65 -5.70
CA ASP A 78 5.70 5.32 -7.01
C ASP A 78 4.85 5.85 -8.18
N ASN A 79 3.57 6.14 -7.92
CA ASN A 79 2.64 6.72 -8.90
C ASN A 79 2.65 8.26 -8.91
N ILE A 80 3.58 8.91 -8.20
CA ILE A 80 3.69 10.36 -8.07
C ILE A 80 5.11 10.79 -8.47
N ASN A 81 5.22 11.75 -9.40
CA ASN A 81 6.49 12.37 -9.72
C ASN A 81 6.90 13.35 -8.60
N LEU A 82 7.70 12.86 -7.64
CA LEU A 82 8.12 13.62 -6.47
C LEU A 82 9.00 14.84 -6.80
N GLU A 83 9.85 14.73 -7.82
CA GLU A 83 10.73 15.82 -8.25
C GLU A 83 9.91 16.96 -8.84
N ALA A 84 8.99 16.64 -9.77
CA ALA A 84 8.05 17.61 -10.32
C ALA A 84 7.17 18.23 -9.23
N ALA A 85 6.69 17.43 -8.27
CA ALA A 85 5.85 17.94 -7.18
C ALA A 85 6.63 18.96 -6.33
N THR A 86 7.90 18.65 -6.02
CA THR A 86 8.80 19.55 -5.30
C THR A 86 9.05 20.84 -6.07
N HIS A 87 9.34 20.77 -7.37
CA HIS A 87 9.55 21.95 -8.22
C HIS A 87 8.30 22.84 -8.34
N GLN A 88 7.10 22.25 -8.33
CA GLN A 88 5.83 22.99 -8.37
C GLN A 88 5.37 23.45 -6.98
N GLY A 89 6.12 23.19 -5.91
CA GLY A 89 5.74 23.55 -4.54
C GLY A 89 4.55 22.75 -3.99
N VAL A 90 4.26 21.58 -4.57
CA VAL A 90 3.17 20.69 -4.17
C VAL A 90 3.68 19.69 -3.14
N VAL A 91 3.08 19.70 -1.95
CA VAL A 91 3.44 18.76 -0.88
C VAL A 91 2.88 17.37 -1.18
N VAL A 92 3.70 16.33 -1.07
CA VAL A 92 3.24 14.94 -1.19
C VAL A 92 3.18 14.32 0.20
N VAL A 93 2.00 13.81 0.57
CA VAL A 93 1.79 13.07 1.82
C VAL A 93 1.33 11.66 1.52
N ASN A 94 1.84 10.69 2.27
CA ASN A 94 1.45 9.29 2.18
C ASN A 94 0.89 8.83 3.53
N THR A 95 0.44 7.57 3.60
CA THR A 95 0.07 6.95 4.88
C THR A 95 1.18 6.00 5.30
N PRO A 96 2.26 6.46 5.97
CA PRO A 96 3.27 5.55 6.45
C PRO A 96 2.63 4.55 7.42
N ASP A 97 3.14 3.33 7.39
CA ASP A 97 2.83 2.25 8.34
C ASP A 97 1.44 1.61 8.26
N SER A 98 0.53 2.10 7.43
CA SER A 98 -0.88 1.66 7.41
C SER A 98 -1.09 0.19 7.07
N ASN A 99 -0.14 -0.45 6.38
CA ASN A 99 -0.20 -1.87 6.02
C ASN A 99 0.88 -2.74 6.67
N SER A 100 1.70 -2.21 7.59
CA SER A 100 2.88 -2.95 8.09
C SER A 100 2.51 -4.26 8.76
N PHE A 101 1.44 -4.26 9.55
CA PHE A 101 0.91 -5.44 10.22
C PHE A 101 0.38 -6.46 9.22
N SER A 102 -0.54 -6.04 8.34
CA SER A 102 -1.14 -6.93 7.33
C SER A 102 -0.09 -7.52 6.39
N ALA A 103 0.90 -6.75 5.95
CA ALA A 103 2.00 -7.24 5.11
C ALA A 103 2.89 -8.26 5.85
N GLY A 104 3.16 -8.01 7.13
CA GLY A 104 3.91 -8.93 7.97
C GLY A 104 3.15 -10.24 8.24
N GLU A 105 1.85 -10.15 8.54
CA GLU A 105 0.97 -11.32 8.70
C GLU A 105 0.90 -12.13 7.41
N GLN A 106 0.73 -11.47 6.27
CA GLN A 106 0.71 -12.11 4.96
C GLN A 106 2.02 -12.85 4.67
N THR A 107 3.17 -12.28 5.06
CA THR A 107 4.47 -12.93 4.89
C THR A 107 4.56 -14.23 5.68
N ILE A 108 4.11 -14.23 6.93
CA ILE A 108 4.09 -15.42 7.79
C ILE A 108 3.09 -16.46 7.26
N ALA A 109 1.91 -16.01 6.82
CA ALA A 109 0.89 -16.86 6.22
C ALA A 109 1.42 -17.58 4.97
N LEU A 110 2.08 -16.85 4.07
CA LEU A 110 2.70 -17.42 2.88
C LEU A 110 3.82 -18.40 3.24
N MET A 111 4.67 -18.07 4.21
CA MET A 111 5.73 -18.97 4.68
C MET A 111 5.16 -20.30 5.20
N LEU A 112 4.11 -20.25 6.03
CA LEU A 112 3.43 -21.44 6.54
C LEU A 112 2.74 -22.23 5.42
N ALA A 113 2.06 -21.53 4.50
CA ALA A 113 1.39 -22.14 3.37
C ALA A 113 2.38 -22.90 2.47
N SER A 114 3.54 -22.30 2.19
CA SER A 114 4.62 -22.94 1.44
C SER A 114 5.23 -24.11 2.21
N ALA A 115 5.54 -23.94 3.50
CA ALA A 115 6.14 -25.00 4.31
C ALA A 115 5.23 -26.23 4.45
N ARG A 116 3.91 -26.05 4.35
CA ARG A 116 2.91 -27.12 4.56
C ARG A 116 2.16 -27.53 3.30
N ASN A 117 2.56 -27.03 2.12
CA ASN A 117 1.91 -27.30 0.84
C ASN A 117 0.39 -27.01 0.86
N LEU A 118 -0.06 -25.99 1.61
CA LEU A 118 -1.48 -25.76 1.88
C LEU A 118 -2.30 -25.56 0.61
N PRO A 119 -1.89 -24.73 -0.37
CA PRO A 119 -2.68 -24.53 -1.59
C PRO A 119 -2.86 -25.84 -2.39
N GLN A 120 -1.80 -26.63 -2.52
CA GLN A 120 -1.82 -27.89 -3.27
C GLN A 120 -2.66 -28.95 -2.56
N ALA A 121 -2.53 -29.06 -1.23
CA ALA A 121 -3.35 -29.97 -0.44
C ALA A 121 -4.84 -29.58 -0.47
N HIS A 122 -5.14 -28.28 -0.43
CA HIS A 122 -6.51 -27.76 -0.55
C HIS A 122 -7.18 -28.17 -1.86
N ILE A 123 -6.49 -28.05 -3.00
CA ILE A 123 -7.02 -28.45 -4.32
C ILE A 123 -7.39 -29.93 -4.31
N VAL A 124 -6.49 -30.81 -3.85
CA VAL A 124 -6.74 -32.26 -3.84
C VAL A 124 -7.94 -32.62 -2.96
N VAL A 125 -8.06 -32.02 -1.78
CA VAL A 125 -9.20 -32.30 -0.88
C VAL A 125 -10.50 -31.76 -1.46
N LYS A 126 -10.48 -30.58 -2.10
CA LYS A 126 -11.65 -29.99 -2.76
C LYS A 126 -12.16 -30.88 -3.90
N ASP A 127 -11.27 -31.58 -4.60
CA ASP A 127 -11.59 -32.50 -5.68
C ASP A 127 -11.95 -33.92 -5.18
N GLY A 128 -12.18 -34.11 -3.87
CA GLY A 128 -12.57 -35.38 -3.25
C GLY A 128 -11.41 -36.35 -2.98
N GLY A 129 -10.18 -35.94 -3.23
CA GLY A 129 -8.98 -36.74 -2.98
C GLY A 129 -8.48 -36.67 -1.54
N TRP A 130 -7.64 -37.62 -1.15
CA TRP A 130 -6.98 -37.65 0.15
C TRP A 130 -5.47 -37.91 0.03
N GLY A 131 -4.70 -36.84 -0.18
CA GLY A 131 -3.26 -36.89 -0.49
C GLY A 131 -2.32 -36.96 0.70
N ARG A 132 -2.67 -37.66 1.80
CA ARG A 132 -1.93 -37.62 3.08
C ARG A 132 -0.43 -37.91 2.94
N SER A 133 -0.04 -38.90 2.13
CA SER A 133 1.36 -39.27 1.91
C SER A 133 2.10 -38.32 0.95
N ARG A 134 1.38 -37.58 0.11
CA ARG A 134 1.93 -36.71 -0.94
C ARG A 134 2.35 -35.34 -0.40
N PHE A 135 1.77 -34.88 0.70
CA PHE A 135 1.95 -33.53 1.23
C PHE A 135 2.68 -33.51 2.57
N MET A 136 3.86 -34.15 2.63
CA MET A 136 4.75 -34.00 3.78
C MET A 136 5.32 -32.57 3.77
N GLY A 137 5.02 -31.80 4.82
CA GLY A 137 5.53 -30.43 4.99
C GLY A 137 6.89 -30.39 5.67
N SER A 138 7.41 -29.17 5.85
CA SER A 138 8.55 -28.87 6.69
C SER A 138 8.11 -28.13 7.95
N GLU A 139 8.60 -28.55 9.10
CA GLU A 139 8.39 -27.85 10.36
C GLU A 139 9.28 -26.60 10.41
N LEU A 140 8.78 -25.48 10.96
CA LEU A 140 9.59 -24.28 11.13
C LEU A 140 10.44 -24.31 12.41
N TYR A 141 10.01 -25.09 13.41
CA TYR A 141 10.64 -25.18 14.72
C TYR A 141 12.16 -25.46 14.63
N GLY A 142 12.97 -24.68 15.33
CA GLY A 142 14.42 -24.84 15.38
C GLY A 142 15.18 -24.46 14.11
N LYS A 143 14.50 -24.13 13.01
CA LYS A 143 15.16 -23.73 11.75
C LYS A 143 15.66 -22.30 11.82
N THR A 144 16.59 -21.98 10.91
CA THR A 144 17.07 -20.61 10.71
C THR A 144 16.28 -19.92 9.60
N VAL A 145 15.81 -18.70 9.85
CA VAL A 145 15.19 -17.84 8.84
C VAL A 145 16.06 -16.61 8.60
N GLY A 146 16.29 -16.30 7.33
CA GLY A 146 16.96 -15.08 6.89
C GLY A 146 15.95 -14.02 6.47
N ILE A 147 16.10 -12.80 6.99
CA ILE A 147 15.29 -11.63 6.64
C ILE A 147 16.19 -10.61 5.93
N VAL A 148 15.88 -10.31 4.67
CA VAL A 148 16.57 -9.26 3.91
C VAL A 148 15.79 -7.96 4.05
N GLY A 149 16.38 -6.97 4.73
CA GLY A 149 15.73 -5.72 5.10
C GLY A 149 14.99 -5.81 6.44
N LEU A 150 15.55 -5.20 7.49
CA LEU A 150 14.95 -5.14 8.83
C LEU A 150 14.25 -3.79 9.09
N GLY A 151 13.48 -3.32 8.11
CA GLY A 151 12.56 -2.20 8.31
C GLY A 151 11.41 -2.58 9.26
N ARG A 152 10.34 -1.77 9.29
CA ARG A 152 9.19 -2.02 10.17
C ARG A 152 8.55 -3.39 9.96
N ILE A 153 8.28 -3.77 8.71
CA ILE A 153 7.70 -5.08 8.36
C ILE A 153 8.67 -6.22 8.73
N GLY A 154 9.94 -6.11 8.35
CA GLY A 154 10.96 -7.10 8.66
C GLY A 154 11.11 -7.34 10.17
N SER A 155 11.09 -6.27 10.97
CA SER A 155 11.13 -6.33 12.43
C SER A 155 9.90 -7.01 13.04
N PHE A 156 8.72 -6.71 12.50
CA PHE A 156 7.47 -7.37 12.89
C PHE A 156 7.55 -8.89 12.61
N VAL A 157 7.94 -9.27 11.40
CA VAL A 157 8.09 -10.67 10.98
C VAL A 157 9.11 -11.39 11.85
N ALA A 158 10.28 -10.79 12.07
CA ALA A 158 11.33 -11.33 12.94
C ALA A 158 10.80 -11.67 14.34
N THR A 159 10.03 -10.77 14.93
CA THR A 159 9.46 -10.95 16.28
C THR A 159 8.51 -12.15 16.32
N ARG A 160 7.64 -12.30 15.32
CA ARG A 160 6.71 -13.44 15.26
C ARG A 160 7.44 -14.75 15.01
N LEU A 161 8.41 -14.78 14.11
CA LEU A 161 9.15 -16.02 13.80
C LEU A 161 10.03 -16.50 14.96
N LYS A 162 10.49 -15.60 15.85
CA LYS A 162 11.08 -16.00 17.13
C LYS A 162 10.09 -16.78 18.02
N ALA A 163 8.80 -16.44 17.99
CA ALA A 163 7.76 -17.18 18.72
C ALA A 163 7.50 -18.58 18.14
N PHE A 164 7.87 -18.84 16.88
CA PHE A 164 7.94 -20.18 16.29
C PHE A 164 9.22 -20.95 16.66
N ASN A 165 10.02 -20.43 17.60
CA ASN A 165 11.33 -20.94 17.99
C ASN A 165 12.31 -21.08 16.81
N MET A 166 12.21 -20.17 15.84
CA MET A 166 13.20 -20.07 14.77
C MET A 166 14.39 -19.24 15.21
N ARG A 167 15.58 -19.57 14.69
CA ARG A 167 16.74 -18.69 14.74
C ARG A 167 16.62 -17.64 13.64
N VAL A 168 16.48 -16.37 14.00
CA VAL A 168 16.36 -15.27 13.03
C VAL A 168 17.73 -14.66 12.76
N ILE A 169 18.11 -14.57 11.49
CA ILE A 169 19.24 -13.76 11.01
C ILE A 169 18.72 -12.69 10.06
N CYS A 170 19.39 -11.54 9.98
CA CYS A 170 18.97 -10.46 9.10
C CYS A 170 20.15 -9.82 8.37
N LEU A 171 19.88 -9.34 7.16
CA LEU A 171 20.78 -8.52 6.37
C LEU A 171 20.17 -7.12 6.24
N LEU A 172 20.93 -6.09 6.62
CA LEU A 172 20.55 -4.69 6.43
C LEU A 172 21.22 -4.18 5.16
N TYR A 173 20.42 -3.66 4.23
CA TYR A 173 20.93 -2.83 3.14
C TYR A 173 20.73 -1.37 3.53
N THR A 174 21.83 -0.62 3.60
CA THR A 174 21.81 0.84 3.59
C THR A 174 21.95 1.28 2.15
N SER A 175 20.88 1.80 1.57
CA SER A 175 20.90 2.51 0.29
C SER A 175 21.38 3.95 0.48
#